data_AF-A0A957DPF0-F1
#
_entry.id   AF-A0A957DPF0-F1
#
_cell.length_a   1.000
_cell.length_b   1.000
_cell.length_c   1.000
_cell.angle_alpha   90.00
_cell.angle_beta   90.00
_cell.angle_gamma   90.00
#
_symmetry.space_group_name_H-M   'P 1'
#
loop_
_entity.id
_entity.type
_entity.pdbx_description
1 polymer ?
#
loop_
_entity_poly.entity_id
_entity_poly.type
_entity_poly.pdbx_seq_one_letter_code
_entity_poly.pdbx_strand_id
1 'polypeptide(L)'
;MDLSELDNDFDENIENESEDEAEVIDIEALVKKARRSREINEADVQALLATADEEQAERLYARLQKLNIRIVAENGETIDDFGESSNLLGNLDDDDDKEEGTTYLTGTVEDDPVHTYLKEIGQVPLLTADQEIWLSTQLTAATVLDRLSTDVTKDGVDSEEEVDFRAMITNYTNLLENWLVVEEARKQLHVDSIDVLAFFEEAQDLRRGWRTRTQSYLRQYLNNGNWGQDDTWSDLAQACFHMFTAVYLLPADLSRQVIDVYKKEGNLPPISAFRDWLSEDMVGLKYNEFMVYELAEEAKISLTGANLRLVVSVAKRYMGRGIHLLDLIQEGNVGLLRAVEKFDHTKGYKFSTYATWWIRQAVSRAIADQARTIRIPVHMFETINKIVKLQRDLVQKLGHEPSDEELALELDYLTPEESESIKAALKDDSAIDPVLNRKWRQAVSKIRDIKRISMDPMSLESPVGNEDSTEYGDFIPDESALEPVDAASKELLREQIRNVLGFLSEREREVLEMRFGLNDGKDHTLEEVGRSFGVTRERIRQIEAKALRKLRHPSRSKALRDYLS
;
A
#
# COMPACT_ATOMS: atom_id res chain seq x y z
N MET A 1 20.97 -53.81 -18.70
CA MET A 1 20.35 -52.59 -19.26
C MET A 1 19.76 -51.88 -18.07
N ASP A 2 20.66 -51.27 -17.30
CA ASP A 2 20.37 -50.51 -16.08
C ASP A 2 20.13 -49.06 -16.49
N LEU A 3 19.07 -48.48 -15.95
CA LEU A 3 18.67 -47.07 -16.08
C LEU A 3 18.85 -46.37 -14.73
N SER A 4 20.01 -46.56 -14.10
CA SER A 4 20.35 -45.97 -12.80
C SER A 4 21.57 -45.04 -12.89
N GLU A 5 21.60 -44.17 -13.89
CA GLU A 5 22.52 -43.04 -13.99
C GLU A 5 21.72 -41.82 -14.45
N LEU A 6 21.15 -41.09 -13.49
CA LEU A 6 20.71 -39.70 -13.58
C LEU A 6 20.40 -39.25 -12.15
N ASP A 7 21.45 -39.19 -11.34
CA ASP A 7 21.44 -38.46 -10.08
C ASP A 7 22.63 -37.50 -10.08
N ASN A 8 22.32 -36.26 -9.68
CA ASN A 8 23.23 -35.22 -9.20
C ASN A 8 24.15 -34.51 -10.20
N ASP A 9 23.58 -33.48 -10.85
CA ASP A 9 24.30 -32.23 -11.20
C ASP A 9 23.38 -31.01 -10.89
N PHE A 10 22.72 -31.04 -9.74
CA PHE A 10 22.07 -29.88 -9.13
C PHE A 10 22.69 -29.65 -7.76
N ASP A 11 23.88 -29.08 -7.73
CA ASP A 11 24.20 -28.00 -6.78
C ASP A 11 25.56 -27.37 -7.07
N GLU A 12 25.67 -26.10 -6.66
CA GLU A 12 26.88 -25.26 -6.60
C GLU A 12 27.32 -24.56 -7.91
N ASN A 13 26.52 -23.58 -8.33
CA ASN A 13 27.01 -22.24 -8.69
C ASN A 13 25.86 -21.22 -8.78
N ILE A 14 25.09 -21.12 -7.69
CA ILE A 14 24.43 -19.87 -7.32
C ILE A 14 25.47 -19.12 -6.49
N GLU A 15 26.46 -18.53 -7.17
CA GLU A 15 27.24 -17.48 -6.54
C GLU A 15 26.29 -16.31 -6.29
N ASN A 16 26.29 -15.83 -5.05
CA ASN A 16 25.56 -14.69 -4.54
C ASN A 16 25.79 -13.45 -5.42
N GLU A 17 25.00 -13.28 -6.47
CA GLU A 17 24.64 -11.95 -6.97
C GLU A 17 23.58 -11.42 -6.01
N SER A 18 24.01 -10.47 -5.19
CA SER A 18 23.24 -9.70 -4.22
C SER A 18 21.77 -9.53 -4.59
N GLU A 19 20.90 -10.08 -3.73
CA GLU A 19 19.45 -9.82 -3.65
C GLU A 19 19.11 -8.34 -3.31
N ASP A 20 20.05 -7.40 -3.50
CA ASP A 20 19.90 -5.96 -3.25
C ASP A 20 19.64 -5.13 -4.53
N GLU A 21 19.58 -5.75 -5.71
CA GLU A 21 19.06 -5.09 -6.92
C GLU A 21 17.58 -5.45 -7.14
N ALA A 22 16.73 -5.11 -6.16
CA ALA A 22 15.35 -4.78 -6.49
C ALA A 22 15.43 -3.67 -7.57
N GLU A 23 14.95 -3.94 -8.78
CA GLU A 23 14.88 -2.99 -9.89
C GLU A 23 14.47 -1.61 -9.33
N VAL A 24 15.44 -0.69 -9.28
CA VAL A 24 15.22 0.66 -8.80
C VAL A 24 14.22 1.29 -9.75
N ILE A 25 12.98 1.39 -9.28
CA ILE A 25 11.89 2.14 -9.91
C ILE A 25 12.47 3.48 -10.34
N ASP A 26 12.56 3.72 -11.66
CA ASP A 26 13.34 4.84 -12.23
C ASP A 26 12.55 6.16 -12.12
N ILE A 27 12.44 6.64 -10.88
CA ILE A 27 11.93 7.97 -10.51
C ILE A 27 12.65 9.06 -11.33
N GLU A 28 13.94 8.85 -11.66
CA GLU A 28 14.72 9.82 -12.44
C GLU A 28 14.29 9.87 -13.91
N ALA A 29 14.02 8.73 -14.55
CA ALA A 29 13.48 8.69 -15.91
C ALA A 29 12.11 9.38 -16.01
N LEU A 30 11.23 9.15 -15.04
CA LEU A 30 9.90 9.76 -15.03
C LEU A 30 9.99 11.29 -14.85
N VAL A 31 10.79 11.76 -13.90
CA VAL A 31 11.02 13.20 -13.67
C VAL A 31 11.71 13.86 -14.89
N LYS A 32 12.60 13.14 -15.58
CA LYS A 32 13.27 13.63 -16.80
C LYS A 32 12.30 13.73 -17.99
N LYS A 33 11.36 12.78 -18.13
CA LYS A 33 10.25 12.82 -19.11
C LYS A 33 9.34 14.01 -18.83
N ALA A 34 8.98 14.21 -17.57
CA ALA A 34 8.11 15.29 -17.09
C ALA A 34 8.71 16.70 -17.22
N ARG A 35 10.03 16.83 -17.08
CA ARG A 35 10.73 18.11 -17.28
C ARG A 35 10.54 18.69 -18.68
N ARG A 36 10.28 17.86 -19.68
CA ARG A 36 10.11 18.30 -21.08
C ARG A 36 8.69 18.80 -21.37
N SER A 37 7.68 18.19 -20.76
CA SER A 37 6.26 18.49 -20.97
C SER A 37 5.65 19.41 -19.92
N ARG A 38 6.26 19.55 -18.73
CA ARG A 38 5.64 20.09 -17.49
C ARG A 38 4.36 19.36 -17.05
N GLU A 39 4.06 18.25 -17.69
CA GLU A 39 2.86 17.43 -17.49
C GLU A 39 3.25 15.96 -17.43
N ILE A 40 2.60 15.22 -16.53
CA ILE A 40 2.79 13.79 -16.36
C ILE A 40 1.42 13.11 -16.40
N ASN A 41 1.34 11.93 -17.02
CA ASN A 41 0.10 11.16 -17.08
C ASN A 41 -0.14 10.47 -15.73
N GLU A 42 -1.37 10.57 -15.21
CA GLU A 42 -1.79 9.99 -13.94
C GLU A 42 -1.47 8.48 -13.85
N ALA A 43 -1.68 7.72 -14.92
CA ALA A 43 -1.41 6.28 -14.95
C ALA A 43 0.08 5.96 -14.74
N ASP A 44 0.98 6.82 -15.23
CA ASP A 44 2.43 6.61 -15.10
C ASP A 44 2.88 6.86 -13.63
N VAL A 45 2.28 7.85 -12.95
CA VAL A 45 2.56 8.09 -11.52
C VAL A 45 1.94 7.00 -10.66
N GLN A 46 0.71 6.59 -10.96
CA GLN A 46 0.00 5.54 -10.21
C GLN A 46 0.74 4.20 -10.26
N ALA A 47 1.30 3.83 -11.42
CA ALA A 47 2.11 2.63 -11.53
C ALA A 47 3.31 2.71 -10.57
N LEU A 48 4.14 3.76 -10.64
CA LEU A 48 5.29 3.87 -9.75
C LEU A 48 4.92 3.93 -8.26
N LEU A 49 3.81 4.59 -7.94
CA LEU A 49 3.39 4.71 -6.55
C LEU A 49 2.89 3.38 -6.00
N ALA A 50 2.18 2.57 -6.79
CA ALA A 50 1.65 1.29 -6.33
C ALA A 50 2.75 0.38 -5.75
N THR A 51 3.95 0.41 -6.34
CA THR A 51 5.16 -0.29 -5.86
C THR A 51 6.05 0.51 -4.93
N ALA A 52 5.98 1.85 -4.96
CA ALA A 52 6.83 2.69 -4.12
C ALA A 52 6.52 2.49 -2.63
N ASP A 53 7.59 2.35 -1.85
CA ASP A 53 7.49 2.48 -0.41
C ASP A 53 7.08 3.91 -0.04
N GLU A 54 6.56 4.05 1.17
CA GLU A 54 5.97 5.29 1.66
C GLU A 54 6.94 6.48 1.56
N GLU A 55 8.22 6.26 1.85
CA GLU A 55 9.27 7.28 1.76
C GLU A 55 9.64 7.60 0.29
N GLN A 56 9.57 6.61 -0.61
CA GLN A 56 9.85 6.79 -2.04
C GLN A 56 8.75 7.60 -2.71
N ALA A 57 7.49 7.34 -2.35
CA ALA A 57 6.34 8.11 -2.79
C ALA A 57 6.49 9.57 -2.36
N GLU A 58 6.78 9.84 -1.09
CA GLU A 58 7.02 11.20 -0.57
C GLU A 58 8.16 11.92 -1.30
N ARG A 59 9.28 11.23 -1.57
CA ARG A 59 10.42 11.79 -2.32
C ARG A 59 10.07 12.12 -3.77
N LEU A 60 9.31 11.25 -4.45
CA LEU A 60 8.82 11.49 -5.80
C LEU A 60 7.96 12.75 -5.83
N TYR A 61 7.04 12.90 -4.88
CA TYR A 61 6.17 14.08 -4.79
C TYR A 61 6.93 15.36 -4.45
N ALA A 62 7.80 15.35 -3.44
CA ALA A 62 8.61 16.52 -3.12
C ALA A 62 9.40 17.01 -4.35
N ARG A 63 9.83 16.09 -5.20
CA ARG A 63 10.58 16.39 -6.43
C ARG A 63 9.67 16.87 -7.58
N LEU A 64 8.49 16.28 -7.74
CA LEU A 64 7.48 16.75 -8.71
C LEU A 64 6.94 18.14 -8.34
N GLN A 65 6.74 18.40 -7.04
CA GLN A 65 6.33 19.68 -6.46
C GLN A 65 7.38 20.77 -6.67
N LYS A 66 8.65 20.49 -6.35
CA LYS A 66 9.76 21.44 -6.58
C LYS A 66 9.92 21.84 -8.05
N LEU A 67 9.48 21.00 -8.98
CA LEU A 67 9.56 21.24 -10.41
C LEU A 67 8.27 21.79 -11.02
N ASN A 68 7.22 21.99 -10.21
CA ASN A 68 5.91 22.51 -10.62
C ASN A 68 5.30 21.73 -11.80
N ILE A 69 5.37 20.40 -11.74
CA ILE A 69 4.87 19.49 -12.78
C ILE A 69 3.40 19.16 -12.49
N ARG A 70 2.51 19.40 -13.47
CA ARG A 70 1.07 19.11 -13.36
C ARG A 70 0.79 17.65 -13.68
N ILE A 71 -0.14 17.03 -12.95
CA ILE A 71 -0.55 15.64 -13.21
C ILE A 71 -1.92 15.67 -13.90
N VAL A 72 -1.98 15.01 -15.05
CA VAL A 72 -3.14 15.05 -15.96
C VAL A 72 -3.75 13.65 -16.03
N ALA A 73 -5.06 13.57 -15.80
CA ALA A 73 -5.83 12.35 -15.91
C ALA A 73 -6.12 11.99 -17.40
N GLU A 74 -6.53 10.75 -17.68
CA GLU A 74 -6.78 10.27 -19.05
C GLU A 74 -7.89 11.03 -19.80
N ASN A 75 -8.76 11.75 -19.07
CA ASN A 75 -9.80 12.63 -19.62
C ASN A 75 -9.30 14.05 -19.96
N GLY A 76 -8.01 14.35 -19.75
CA GLY A 76 -7.43 15.68 -19.98
C GLY A 76 -7.68 16.68 -18.85
N GLU A 77 -8.32 16.27 -17.75
CA GLU A 77 -8.47 17.11 -16.57
C GLU A 77 -7.14 17.20 -15.82
N THR A 78 -6.69 18.43 -15.55
CA THR A 78 -5.59 18.68 -14.62
C THR A 78 -6.08 18.40 -13.21
N ILE A 79 -5.40 17.47 -12.53
CA ILE A 79 -5.75 17.06 -11.16
C ILE A 79 -5.56 18.24 -10.19
N ASP A 80 -4.79 19.27 -10.53
CA ASP A 80 -4.64 20.47 -9.69
C ASP A 80 -5.85 21.42 -9.72
N ASP A 81 -6.85 21.21 -10.59
CA ASP A 81 -8.01 22.09 -10.69
C ASP A 81 -9.20 21.57 -9.85
N PHE A 82 -8.95 21.33 -8.56
CA PHE A 82 -10.01 21.01 -7.59
C PHE A 82 -10.84 22.24 -7.17
N GLY A 83 -10.63 23.39 -7.82
CA GLY A 83 -11.38 24.63 -7.60
C GLY A 83 -12.88 24.51 -7.92
N GLU A 84 -13.27 23.58 -8.80
CA GLU A 84 -14.66 23.41 -9.23
C GLU A 84 -15.38 22.19 -8.64
N SER A 85 -14.69 21.30 -7.91
CA SER A 85 -15.32 20.12 -7.27
C SER A 85 -16.30 20.48 -6.15
N SER A 86 -16.27 21.72 -5.64
CA SER A 86 -17.33 22.23 -4.75
C SER A 86 -18.68 22.41 -5.48
N ASN A 87 -18.68 22.57 -6.82
CA ASN A 87 -19.90 22.72 -7.62
C ASN A 87 -20.48 21.38 -8.10
N LEU A 88 -19.72 20.27 -8.07
CA LEU A 88 -20.25 18.93 -8.38
C LEU A 88 -21.24 18.41 -7.33
N LEU A 89 -21.28 19.04 -6.15
CA LEU A 89 -22.27 18.80 -5.10
C LEU A 89 -23.40 19.85 -5.10
N GLY A 90 -23.26 20.93 -5.88
CA GLY A 90 -24.26 22.01 -5.99
C GLY A 90 -25.36 21.75 -7.02
N ASN A 91 -25.17 20.80 -7.93
CA ASN A 91 -26.18 20.46 -8.95
C ASN A 91 -27.06 19.26 -8.57
N LEU A 92 -27.06 18.84 -7.29
CA LEU A 92 -28.00 17.81 -6.81
C LEU A 92 -29.34 18.40 -6.36
N ASP A 93 -29.47 19.73 -6.27
CA ASP A 93 -30.67 20.40 -5.77
C ASP A 93 -31.43 21.22 -6.84
N ASP A 94 -31.03 21.25 -8.13
CA ASP A 94 -31.67 22.11 -9.14
C ASP A 94 -31.84 21.53 -10.58
N ASP A 95 -31.65 20.23 -10.80
CA ASP A 95 -31.96 19.59 -12.11
C ASP A 95 -33.14 18.59 -11.97
N ASP A 96 -34.33 19.13 -11.70
CA ASP A 96 -35.57 18.52 -12.21
C ASP A 96 -35.53 18.61 -13.75
N ASP A 97 -35.85 17.50 -14.41
CA ASP A 97 -35.96 17.32 -15.87
C ASP A 97 -34.67 17.06 -16.68
N LYS A 98 -34.12 15.84 -16.55
CA LYS A 98 -33.81 14.95 -17.70
C LYS A 98 -33.38 13.55 -17.23
N GLU A 99 -34.33 12.62 -17.34
CA GLU A 99 -34.06 11.18 -17.37
C GLU A 99 -33.16 10.84 -18.57
N GLU A 100 -32.02 10.20 -18.31
CA GLU A 100 -31.51 9.07 -19.11
C GLU A 100 -30.30 8.42 -18.38
N GLY A 101 -30.51 7.26 -17.74
CA GLY A 101 -29.43 6.26 -17.58
C GLY A 101 -29.02 5.74 -16.19
N THR A 102 -29.62 6.14 -15.07
CA THR A 102 -29.30 5.59 -13.73
C THR A 102 -30.40 4.67 -13.19
N THR A 103 -30.63 3.53 -13.85
CA THR A 103 -31.68 2.55 -13.45
C THR A 103 -31.15 1.40 -12.58
N TYR A 104 -29.93 1.47 -12.03
CA TYR A 104 -29.38 0.42 -11.18
C TYR A 104 -29.53 0.65 -9.66
N LEU A 105 -30.17 1.74 -9.23
CA LEU A 105 -30.25 2.13 -7.81
C LEU A 105 -31.66 2.12 -7.20
N THR A 106 -32.68 1.63 -7.92
CA THR A 106 -34.04 1.52 -7.39
C THR A 106 -34.34 0.12 -6.85
N GLY A 107 -33.40 -0.42 -6.07
CA GLY A 107 -33.72 -1.40 -5.03
C GLY A 107 -34.20 -0.64 -3.79
N THR A 108 -35.13 -1.21 -3.02
CA THR A 108 -35.76 -0.61 -1.82
C THR A 108 -34.83 0.31 -1.02
N VAL A 109 -35.12 1.61 -1.07
CA VAL A 109 -34.27 2.76 -0.66
C VAL A 109 -33.92 2.80 0.84
N GLU A 110 -34.49 1.92 1.66
CA GLU A 110 -34.34 1.98 3.12
C GLU A 110 -33.20 1.12 3.69
N ASP A 111 -32.62 0.16 2.95
CA ASP A 111 -31.66 -0.81 3.49
C ASP A 111 -30.26 -0.83 2.81
N ASP A 112 -29.95 0.10 1.90
CA ASP A 112 -28.61 0.14 1.29
C ASP A 112 -27.57 0.73 2.28
N PRO A 113 -26.54 -0.04 2.70
CA PRO A 113 -25.49 0.45 3.57
C PRO A 113 -24.70 1.62 2.95
N VAL A 114 -24.59 1.70 1.62
CA VAL A 114 -23.93 2.81 0.92
C VAL A 114 -24.71 4.11 1.15
N HIS A 115 -26.03 4.06 0.98
CA HIS A 115 -26.88 5.24 1.17
C HIS A 115 -26.86 5.74 2.62
N THR A 116 -26.90 4.81 3.59
CA THR A 116 -26.76 5.14 5.02
C THR A 116 -25.43 5.84 5.30
N TYR A 117 -24.33 5.30 4.79
CA TYR A 117 -23.00 5.90 4.92
C TYR A 117 -22.91 7.30 4.29
N LEU A 118 -23.42 7.48 3.07
CA LEU A 118 -23.43 8.79 2.39
C LEU A 118 -24.22 9.85 3.17
N LYS A 119 -25.33 9.44 3.78
CA LYS A 119 -26.15 10.32 4.62
C LYS A 119 -25.42 10.74 5.90
N GLU A 120 -24.66 9.85 6.53
CA GLU A 120 -23.88 10.16 7.73
C GLU A 120 -22.75 11.16 7.44
N ILE A 121 -21.94 10.90 6.40
CA ILE A 121 -20.84 11.80 6.03
C ILE A 121 -21.34 13.17 5.53
N GLY A 122 -22.56 13.22 4.98
CA GLY A 122 -23.21 14.45 4.53
C GLY A 122 -23.60 15.41 5.67
N GLN A 123 -23.70 14.93 6.91
CA GLN A 123 -24.03 15.76 8.07
C GLN A 123 -22.85 16.59 8.56
N VAL A 124 -21.61 16.19 8.22
CA VAL A 124 -20.40 16.89 8.63
C VAL A 124 -20.17 18.10 7.70
N PRO A 125 -20.04 19.33 8.24
CA PRO A 125 -19.81 20.51 7.42
C PRO A 125 -18.40 20.49 6.78
N LEU A 126 -18.29 21.11 5.62
CA LEU A 126 -17.00 21.30 4.95
C LEU A 126 -16.12 22.31 5.72
N LEU A 127 -14.82 22.08 5.69
CA LEU A 127 -13.83 22.97 6.32
C LEU A 127 -13.47 24.13 5.40
N THR A 128 -13.16 25.26 6.03
CA THR A 128 -12.50 26.40 5.38
C THR A 128 -10.98 26.25 5.47
N ALA A 129 -10.24 26.96 4.61
CA ALA A 129 -8.77 26.92 4.63
C ALA A 129 -8.17 27.35 6.00
N ASP A 130 -8.80 28.29 6.70
CA ASP A 130 -8.38 28.72 8.03
C ASP A 130 -8.54 27.59 9.04
N GLN A 131 -9.66 26.86 8.98
CA GLN A 131 -9.93 25.71 9.84
C GLN A 131 -9.00 24.52 9.56
N GLU A 132 -8.60 24.30 8.30
CA GLU A 132 -7.59 23.29 7.96
C GLU A 132 -6.25 23.59 8.63
N ILE A 133 -5.80 24.85 8.59
CA ILE A 133 -4.57 25.28 9.26
C ILE A 133 -4.68 25.04 10.77
N TRP A 134 -5.76 25.50 11.39
CA TRP A 134 -5.99 25.35 12.82
C TRP A 134 -5.99 23.89 13.29
N LEU A 135 -6.76 23.02 12.62
CA LEU A 135 -6.78 21.59 12.94
C LEU A 135 -5.40 20.96 12.74
N SER A 136 -4.69 21.33 11.68
CA SER A 136 -3.32 20.85 11.44
C SER A 136 -2.33 21.37 12.49
N THR A 137 -2.47 22.61 12.98
CA THR A 137 -1.68 23.13 14.10
C THR A 137 -1.92 22.32 15.37
N GLN A 138 -3.16 21.95 15.70
CA GLN A 138 -3.46 21.12 16.88
C GLN A 138 -2.78 19.76 16.81
N LEU A 139 -2.79 19.12 15.63
CA LEU A 139 -2.07 17.87 15.38
C LEU A 139 -0.55 18.06 15.51
N THR A 140 -0.02 19.09 14.85
CA THR A 140 1.43 19.41 14.86
C THR A 140 1.92 19.69 16.28
N ALA A 141 1.11 20.37 17.10
CA ALA A 141 1.44 20.69 18.48
C ALA A 141 1.68 19.43 19.32
N ALA A 142 0.83 18.41 19.20
CA ALA A 142 1.04 17.13 19.89
C ALA A 142 2.32 16.43 19.43
N THR A 143 2.61 16.42 18.13
CA THR A 143 3.85 15.84 17.59
C THR A 143 5.09 16.61 18.05
N VAL A 144 5.02 17.95 18.10
CA VAL A 144 6.12 18.79 18.59
C VAL A 144 6.35 18.54 20.08
N LEU A 145 5.28 18.41 20.87
CA LEU A 145 5.39 18.14 22.30
C LEU A 145 6.04 16.77 22.56
N ASP A 146 5.62 15.73 21.85
CA ASP A 146 6.21 14.38 21.91
C ASP A 146 7.70 14.37 21.49
N ARG A 147 8.05 15.14 20.46
CA ARG A 147 9.46 15.32 20.07
C ARG A 147 10.28 15.99 21.16
N LEU A 148 9.75 17.06 21.77
CA LEU A 148 10.44 17.80 22.83
C LEU A 148 10.64 16.93 24.08
N SER A 149 9.62 16.18 24.50
CA SER A 149 9.73 15.25 25.64
C SER A 149 10.71 14.11 25.35
N THR A 150 10.69 13.56 24.13
CA THR A 150 11.62 12.52 23.68
C THR A 150 13.07 13.01 23.63
N ASP A 151 13.32 14.24 23.19
CA ASP A 151 14.68 14.79 23.16
C ASP A 151 15.21 15.06 24.58
N VAL A 152 14.36 15.49 25.52
CA VAL A 152 14.74 15.69 26.92
C VAL A 152 14.99 14.36 27.67
N THR A 153 14.21 13.32 27.39
CA THR A 153 14.40 12.00 28.02
C THR A 153 15.72 11.35 27.60
N LYS A 154 16.17 11.57 26.36
CA LYS A 154 17.50 11.13 25.89
C LYS A 154 18.66 11.76 26.67
N ASP A 155 18.46 12.94 27.24
CA ASP A 155 19.46 13.64 28.06
C ASP A 155 19.58 13.05 29.49
N GLY A 156 18.92 11.92 29.78
CA GLY A 156 19.07 11.16 31.03
C GLY A 156 18.18 11.65 32.18
N VAL A 157 17.01 12.20 31.86
CA VAL A 157 16.01 12.67 32.85
C VAL A 157 14.94 11.60 33.05
N ASP A 158 14.80 11.10 34.28
CA ASP A 158 13.88 10.00 34.60
C ASP A 158 12.53 10.47 35.21
N SER A 159 12.43 11.72 35.66
CA SER A 159 11.19 12.25 36.28
C SER A 159 10.29 12.88 35.23
N GLU A 160 9.07 12.37 35.10
CA GLU A 160 8.02 12.88 34.20
C GLU A 160 7.82 14.41 34.37
N GLU A 161 7.70 14.89 35.61
CA GLU A 161 7.55 16.33 35.90
C GLU A 161 8.74 17.18 35.44
N GLU A 162 9.96 16.62 35.49
CA GLU A 162 11.17 17.30 35.03
C GLU A 162 11.28 17.30 33.50
N VAL A 163 10.78 16.25 32.84
CA VAL A 163 10.68 16.18 31.38
C VAL A 163 9.75 17.26 30.87
N ASP A 164 8.54 17.37 31.43
CA ASP A 164 7.55 18.37 31.01
C ASP A 164 8.07 19.79 31.21
N PHE A 165 8.69 20.04 32.37
CA PHE A 165 9.29 21.33 32.68
C PHE A 165 10.35 21.71 31.65
N ARG A 166 11.33 20.81 31.40
CA ARG A 166 12.42 21.07 30.46
C ARG A 166 11.93 21.17 29.02
N ALA A 167 10.99 20.33 28.61
CA ALA A 167 10.37 20.39 27.28
C ALA A 167 9.69 21.75 27.05
N MET A 168 9.01 22.28 28.06
CA MET A 168 8.36 23.58 27.99
C MET A 168 9.36 24.76 27.95
N ILE A 169 10.48 24.66 28.66
CA ILE A 169 11.59 25.62 28.55
C ILE A 169 12.19 25.59 27.14
N THR A 170 12.42 24.41 26.58
CA THR A 170 12.92 24.25 25.21
C THR A 170 11.93 24.82 24.19
N ASN A 171 10.62 24.58 24.38
CA ASN A 171 9.58 25.17 23.54
C ASN A 171 9.65 26.71 23.55
N TYR A 172 9.77 27.33 24.73
CA TYR A 172 9.89 28.78 24.84
C TYR A 172 11.21 29.31 24.25
N THR A 173 12.29 28.53 24.35
CA THR A 173 13.58 28.86 23.70
C THR A 173 13.43 28.88 22.19
N ASN A 174 12.82 27.83 21.63
CA ASN A 174 12.52 27.74 20.20
C ASN A 174 11.64 28.90 19.73
N LEU A 175 10.68 29.35 20.56
CA LEU A 175 9.86 30.53 20.26
C LEU A 175 10.73 31.79 20.12
N LEU A 176 11.67 32.03 21.04
CA LEU A 176 12.57 33.18 20.98
C LEU A 176 13.53 33.11 19.79
N GLU A 177 14.03 31.92 19.46
CA GLU A 177 14.88 31.71 18.29
C GLU A 177 14.13 31.94 16.98
N ASN A 178 12.93 31.36 16.83
CA ASN A 178 12.09 31.60 15.64
C ASN A 178 11.66 33.08 15.54
N TRP A 179 11.45 33.77 16.66
CA TRP A 179 11.19 35.22 16.66
C TRP A 179 12.33 36.00 16.00
N LEU A 180 13.59 35.66 16.31
CA LEU A 180 14.76 36.28 15.67
C LEU A 180 14.80 35.99 14.16
N VAL A 181 14.52 34.74 13.76
CA VAL A 181 14.46 34.35 12.34
C VAL A 181 13.40 35.15 11.60
N VAL A 182 12.20 35.29 12.17
CA VAL A 182 11.11 36.10 11.59
C VAL A 182 11.51 37.58 11.48
N GLU A 183 12.15 38.13 12.51
CA GLU A 183 12.65 39.50 12.55
C GLU A 183 13.74 39.78 11.50
N GLU A 184 14.57 38.79 11.19
CA GLU A 184 15.57 38.86 10.13
C GLU A 184 14.93 38.72 8.74
N ALA A 185 14.06 37.72 8.56
CA ALA A 185 13.38 37.44 7.30
C ALA A 185 12.47 38.60 6.87
N ARG A 186 11.73 39.22 7.80
CA ARG A 186 10.88 40.38 7.50
C ARG A 186 11.69 41.58 6.99
N LYS A 187 12.91 41.79 7.51
CA LYS A 187 13.78 42.90 7.08
C LYS A 187 14.27 42.68 5.65
N GLN A 188 14.53 41.42 5.28
CA GLN A 188 14.91 41.07 3.93
C GLN A 188 13.73 41.23 2.96
N LEU A 189 12.54 40.79 3.36
CA LEU A 189 11.32 40.83 2.54
C LEU A 189 10.59 42.18 2.56
N HIS A 190 10.99 43.11 3.43
CA HIS A 190 10.37 44.43 3.65
C HIS A 190 8.87 44.34 4.03
N VAL A 191 8.55 43.40 4.92
CA VAL A 191 7.18 43.14 5.40
C VAL A 191 6.98 43.79 6.77
N ASP A 192 5.75 44.19 7.07
CA ASP A 192 5.37 44.75 8.36
C ASP A 192 5.61 43.77 9.53
N SER A 193 5.70 44.32 10.74
CA SER A 193 5.87 43.51 11.95
C SER A 193 4.62 42.69 12.29
N ILE A 194 4.80 41.49 12.83
CA ILE A 194 3.72 40.70 13.42
C ILE A 194 3.09 41.47 14.58
N ASP A 195 1.76 41.55 14.58
CA ASP A 195 0.96 41.96 15.73
C ASP A 195 0.93 40.82 16.74
N VAL A 196 1.84 40.90 17.71
CA VAL A 196 2.03 39.89 18.75
C VAL A 196 0.74 39.68 19.57
N LEU A 197 -0.09 40.70 19.75
CA LEU A 197 -1.33 40.56 20.51
C LEU A 197 -2.34 39.71 19.73
N ALA A 198 -2.58 40.05 18.47
CA ALA A 198 -3.49 39.29 17.61
C ALA A 198 -3.00 37.84 17.41
N PHE A 199 -1.68 37.67 17.25
CA PHE A 199 -1.05 36.36 17.09
C PHE A 199 -1.23 35.45 18.32
N PHE A 200 -0.98 35.98 19.51
CA PHE A 200 -1.16 35.22 20.75
C PHE A 200 -2.63 34.97 21.06
N GLU A 201 -3.51 35.95 20.81
CA GLU A 201 -4.95 35.78 20.97
C GLU A 201 -5.49 34.67 20.06
N GLU A 202 -5.09 34.64 18.78
CA GLU A 202 -5.50 33.58 17.84
C GLU A 202 -5.05 32.19 18.32
N ALA A 203 -3.78 32.02 18.71
CA ALA A 203 -3.25 30.74 19.17
C ALA A 203 -3.93 30.24 20.45
N GLN A 204 -4.27 31.15 21.37
CA GLN A 204 -4.95 30.79 22.62
C GLN A 204 -6.46 30.58 22.43
N ASP A 205 -7.11 31.30 21.50
CA ASP A 205 -8.50 31.06 21.15
C ASP A 205 -8.70 29.72 20.44
N LEU A 206 -7.71 29.25 19.67
CA LEU A 206 -7.74 27.91 19.07
C LEU A 206 -7.94 26.80 20.12
N ARG A 207 -7.40 26.97 21.34
CA ARG A 207 -7.60 26.02 22.46
C ARG A 207 -9.04 25.98 22.96
N ARG A 208 -9.83 27.03 22.72
CA ARG A 208 -11.25 27.10 23.09
C ARG A 208 -12.16 26.48 22.03
N GLY A 209 -11.66 26.36 20.80
CA GLY A 209 -12.34 25.70 19.69
C GLY A 209 -11.96 26.29 18.33
N TRP A 210 -11.92 25.43 17.32
CA TRP A 210 -11.59 25.78 15.94
C TRP A 210 -12.80 26.27 15.12
N ARG A 211 -14.04 26.17 15.65
CA ARG A 211 -15.28 26.54 14.92
C ARG A 211 -15.59 28.04 14.92
N THR A 212 -14.60 28.88 15.21
CA THR A 212 -14.77 30.33 15.29
C THR A 212 -14.99 30.91 13.89
N ARG A 213 -15.80 31.97 13.78
CA ARG A 213 -16.10 32.67 12.51
C ARG A 213 -15.10 33.78 12.18
N THR A 214 -14.12 34.01 13.04
CA THR A 214 -13.05 34.98 12.81
C THR A 214 -12.09 34.43 11.77
N GLN A 215 -11.53 35.29 10.92
CA GLN A 215 -10.48 34.87 10.00
C GLN A 215 -9.16 34.71 10.74
N SER A 216 -8.30 33.81 10.27
CA SER A 216 -6.96 33.63 10.83
C SER A 216 -6.09 34.87 10.59
N TYR A 217 -5.54 35.45 11.66
CA TYR A 217 -4.59 36.55 11.57
C TYR A 217 -3.28 36.08 10.93
N LEU A 218 -2.75 34.94 11.37
CA LEU A 218 -1.53 34.33 10.83
C LEU A 218 -1.64 34.14 9.31
N ARG A 219 -2.77 33.61 8.85
CA ARG A 219 -3.01 33.39 7.42
C ARG A 219 -3.10 34.69 6.61
N GLN A 220 -3.75 35.72 7.17
CA GLN A 220 -3.80 37.05 6.57
C GLN A 220 -2.41 37.69 6.50
N TYR A 221 -1.62 37.57 7.57
CA TYR A 221 -0.25 38.08 7.64
C TYR A 221 0.66 37.44 6.58
N LEU A 222 0.53 36.13 6.36
CA LEU A 222 1.25 35.42 5.30
C LEU A 222 0.68 35.68 3.89
N ASN A 223 -0.17 36.71 3.71
CA ASN A 223 -0.66 37.18 2.42
C ASN A 223 -1.51 36.14 1.66
N ASN A 224 -2.43 35.47 2.35
CA ASN A 224 -3.54 34.72 1.74
C ASN A 224 -3.19 33.63 0.70
N GLY A 225 -1.95 33.10 0.67
CA GLY A 225 -1.64 31.85 -0.04
C GLY A 225 -0.51 31.92 -1.07
N ASN A 226 0.32 32.98 -1.06
CA ASN A 226 1.52 32.99 -1.89
C ASN A 226 2.73 32.27 -1.25
N TRP A 227 2.66 31.95 0.06
CA TRP A 227 3.68 31.11 0.68
C TRP A 227 3.54 29.67 0.18
N GLY A 228 4.64 29.06 -0.24
CA GLY A 228 4.66 27.75 -0.91
C GLY A 228 4.95 27.78 -2.40
N GLN A 229 4.80 28.93 -3.08
CA GLN A 229 5.19 29.11 -4.49
C GLN A 229 6.58 29.75 -4.65
N ASP A 230 6.92 30.70 -3.76
CA ASP A 230 8.22 31.37 -3.73
C ASP A 230 9.07 30.88 -2.56
N ASP A 231 10.26 30.35 -2.85
CA ASP A 231 11.24 29.87 -1.85
C ASP A 231 11.57 30.95 -0.81
N THR A 232 11.50 32.24 -1.19
CA THR A 232 11.84 33.36 -0.31
C THR A 232 10.85 33.56 0.84
N TRP A 233 9.60 33.12 0.69
CA TRP A 233 8.57 33.23 1.73
C TRP A 233 8.44 31.96 2.57
N SER A 234 8.97 30.83 2.09
CA SER A 234 8.86 29.54 2.77
C SER A 234 9.48 29.57 4.16
N ASP A 235 10.70 30.13 4.28
CA ASP A 235 11.42 30.21 5.56
C ASP A 235 10.68 31.09 6.57
N LEU A 236 10.15 32.24 6.12
CA LEU A 236 9.34 33.14 6.96
C LEU A 236 8.06 32.44 7.43
N ALA A 237 7.32 31.80 6.52
CA ALA A 237 6.08 31.12 6.83
C ALA A 237 6.32 29.98 7.83
N GLN A 238 7.32 29.15 7.59
CA GLN A 238 7.68 28.05 8.48
C GLN A 238 8.04 28.54 9.89
N ALA A 239 8.86 29.60 9.99
CA ALA A 239 9.18 30.20 11.29
C ALA A 239 7.96 30.78 12.00
N CYS A 240 7.03 31.41 11.27
CA CYS A 240 5.76 31.92 11.82
C CYS A 240 4.87 30.78 12.34
N PHE A 241 4.75 29.66 11.61
CA PHE A 241 3.98 28.49 12.05
C PHE A 241 4.62 27.77 13.24
N HIS A 242 5.96 27.69 13.29
CA HIS A 242 6.66 27.17 14.46
C HIS A 242 6.42 28.05 15.69
N MET A 243 6.49 29.38 15.54
CA MET A 243 6.12 30.30 16.62
C MET A 243 4.67 30.12 17.03
N PHE A 244 3.75 29.95 16.08
CA PHE A 244 2.32 29.83 16.37
C PHE A 244 2.04 28.56 17.15
N THR A 245 2.65 27.44 16.74
CA THR A 245 2.62 26.17 17.47
C THR A 245 3.25 26.31 18.87
N ALA A 246 4.38 27.02 18.99
CA ALA A 246 5.04 27.22 20.28
C ALA A 246 4.19 28.05 21.25
N VAL A 247 3.52 29.10 20.76
CA VAL A 247 2.55 29.89 21.53
C VAL A 247 1.31 29.06 21.86
N TYR A 248 0.82 28.27 20.91
CA TYR A 248 -0.27 27.34 21.14
C TYR A 248 0.10 26.42 22.29
N LEU A 249 1.29 25.83 22.37
CA LEU A 249 1.71 24.93 23.45
C LEU A 249 1.80 25.58 24.85
N LEU A 250 1.87 26.92 24.95
CA LEU A 250 1.91 27.61 26.25
C LEU A 250 0.61 27.41 27.04
N PRO A 251 0.71 27.11 28.37
CA PRO A 251 -0.43 27.22 29.28
C PRO A 251 -1.04 28.62 29.23
N ALA A 252 -2.37 28.70 29.33
CA ALA A 252 -3.11 29.95 29.16
C ALA A 252 -2.67 31.06 30.13
N ASP A 253 -2.35 30.70 31.38
CA ASP A 253 -1.92 31.67 32.39
C ASP A 253 -0.51 32.21 32.12
N LEU A 254 0.43 31.34 31.70
CA LEU A 254 1.76 31.78 31.27
C LEU A 254 1.69 32.62 29.99
N SER A 255 0.84 32.25 29.04
CA SER A 255 0.62 33.05 27.83
C SER A 255 0.11 34.47 28.17
N ARG A 256 -0.80 34.61 29.16
CA ARG A 256 -1.26 35.93 29.62
C ARG A 256 -0.14 36.73 30.27
N GLN A 257 0.69 36.11 31.11
CA GLN A 257 1.82 36.77 31.75
C GLN A 257 2.84 37.28 30.71
N VAL A 258 3.15 36.47 29.68
CA VAL A 258 4.01 36.86 28.57
C VAL A 258 3.44 38.09 27.83
N ILE A 259 2.14 38.09 27.53
CA ILE A 259 1.47 39.23 26.89
C ILE A 259 1.50 40.48 27.78
N ASP A 260 1.28 40.35 29.09
CA ASP A 260 1.28 41.47 30.02
C ASP A 260 2.66 42.13 30.16
N VAL A 261 3.74 41.34 30.12
CA VAL A 261 5.10 41.87 30.06
C VAL A 261 5.37 42.52 28.71
N TYR A 262 4.97 41.87 27.60
CA TYR A 262 5.11 42.44 26.27
C TYR A 262 4.40 43.80 26.14
N LYS A 263 3.19 43.96 26.71
CA LYS A 263 2.46 45.24 26.74
C LYS A 263 3.19 46.35 27.50
N LYS A 264 3.98 46.00 28.53
CA LYS A 264 4.72 46.97 29.36
C LYS A 264 6.08 47.33 28.79
N GLU A 265 6.80 46.34 28.28
CA GLU A 265 8.22 46.47 27.90
C GLU A 265 8.44 46.51 26.37
N GLY A 266 7.44 46.11 25.59
CA GLY A 266 7.52 46.05 24.12
C GLY A 266 8.39 44.91 23.58
N ASN A 267 8.85 44.00 24.42
CA ASN A 267 9.70 42.86 24.06
C ASN A 267 9.21 41.58 24.74
N LEU A 268 9.53 40.42 24.16
CA LEU A 268 9.24 39.12 24.77
C LEU A 268 10.12 38.91 26.02
N PRO A 269 9.59 38.33 27.11
CA PRO A 269 10.34 38.14 28.34
C PRO A 269 11.52 37.18 28.15
N PRO A 270 12.63 37.38 28.88
CA PRO A 270 13.78 36.49 28.80
C PRO A 270 13.46 35.12 29.42
N ILE A 271 14.21 34.09 28.99
CA ILE A 271 14.03 32.70 29.44
C ILE A 271 14.10 32.54 30.97
N SER A 272 14.88 33.38 31.66
CA SER A 272 14.99 33.34 33.12
C SER A 272 13.68 33.70 33.81
N ALA A 273 12.98 34.74 33.32
CA ALA A 273 11.70 35.15 33.87
C ALA A 273 10.62 34.10 33.62
N PHE A 274 10.60 33.53 32.40
CA PHE A 274 9.68 32.45 32.05
C PHE A 274 9.90 31.20 32.90
N ARG A 275 11.16 30.84 33.17
CA ARG A 275 11.52 29.69 34.03
C ARG A 275 10.98 29.84 35.44
N ASP A 276 11.09 31.04 36.01
CA ASP A 276 10.59 31.30 37.36
C ASP A 276 9.07 31.10 37.42
N TRP A 277 8.33 31.66 36.46
CA TRP A 277 6.86 31.49 36.38
C TRP A 277 6.43 30.04 36.18
N LEU A 278 7.13 29.30 35.31
CA LEU A 278 6.81 27.89 35.05
C LEU A 278 6.97 27.02 36.31
N SER A 279 7.90 27.38 37.20
CA SER A 279 8.14 26.63 38.45
C SER A 279 7.04 26.80 39.50
N GLU A 280 6.13 27.77 39.32
CA GLU A 280 5.04 28.04 40.27
C GLU A 280 3.86 27.07 40.13
N ASP A 281 3.61 26.50 38.94
CA ASP A 281 2.43 25.68 38.66
C ASP A 281 2.73 24.42 37.81
N MET A 282 3.33 23.43 38.47
CA MET A 282 3.60 22.12 37.86
C MET A 282 2.33 21.29 37.58
N VAL A 283 1.26 21.52 38.34
CA VAL A 283 -0.02 20.80 38.15
C VAL A 283 -0.73 21.31 36.89
N GLY A 284 -0.73 22.64 36.69
CA GLY A 284 -1.24 23.25 35.47
C GLY A 284 -0.48 22.82 34.22
N LEU A 285 0.81 22.54 34.33
CA LEU A 285 1.62 22.04 33.22
C LEU A 285 1.18 20.64 32.76
N LYS A 286 0.98 19.71 33.70
CA LYS A 286 0.49 18.36 33.38
C LYS A 286 -0.92 18.38 32.79
N TYR A 287 -1.79 19.25 33.32
CA TYR A 287 -3.11 19.46 32.72
C TYR A 287 -3.03 20.03 31.30
N ASN A 288 -2.11 20.96 31.06
CA ASN A 288 -1.88 21.54 29.74
C ASN A 288 -1.47 20.47 28.71
N GLU A 289 -0.52 19.60 29.08
CA GLU A 289 -0.11 18.47 28.23
C GLU A 289 -1.29 17.55 27.90
N PHE A 290 -2.03 17.10 28.91
CA PHE A 290 -3.22 16.26 28.71
C PHE A 290 -4.21 16.90 27.72
N MET A 291 -4.50 18.20 27.91
CA MET A 291 -5.41 18.93 27.03
C MET A 291 -4.90 19.06 25.59
N VAL A 292 -3.58 19.18 25.38
CA VAL A 292 -3.00 19.24 24.03
C VAL A 292 -3.25 17.94 23.28
N TYR A 293 -3.05 16.78 23.93
CA TYR A 293 -3.31 15.49 23.32
C TYR A 293 -4.81 15.25 23.05
N GLU A 294 -5.71 15.59 23.98
CA GLU A 294 -7.15 15.45 23.73
C GLU A 294 -7.61 16.32 22.55
N LEU A 295 -7.17 17.58 22.49
CA LEU A 295 -7.51 18.49 21.39
C LEU A 295 -6.94 18.01 20.05
N ALA A 296 -5.76 17.37 20.05
CA ALA A 296 -5.19 16.79 18.85
C ALA A 296 -6.00 15.59 18.34
N GLU A 297 -6.46 14.70 19.23
CA GLU A 297 -7.33 13.59 18.84
C GLU A 297 -8.69 14.07 18.30
N GLU A 298 -9.30 15.06 18.95
CA GLU A 298 -10.52 15.70 18.43
C GLU A 298 -10.29 16.36 17.07
N ALA A 299 -9.14 16.99 16.87
CA ALA A 299 -8.76 17.60 15.60
C ALA A 299 -8.58 16.54 14.51
N LYS A 300 -7.96 15.40 14.84
CA LYS A 300 -7.79 14.25 13.93
C LYS A 300 -9.13 13.74 13.44
N ILE A 301 -10.07 13.51 14.36
CA ILE A 301 -11.43 13.05 14.05
C ILE A 301 -12.16 14.08 13.18
N SER A 302 -12.08 15.36 13.55
CA SER A 302 -12.75 16.45 12.83
C SER A 302 -12.21 16.63 11.41
N LEU A 303 -10.88 16.62 11.24
CA LEU A 303 -10.22 16.77 9.95
C LEU A 303 -10.49 15.57 9.05
N THR A 304 -10.49 14.35 9.61
CA THR A 304 -10.84 13.13 8.87
C THR A 304 -12.31 13.17 8.43
N GLY A 305 -13.23 13.45 9.36
CA GLY A 305 -14.67 13.45 9.12
C GLY A 305 -15.10 14.43 8.03
N ALA A 306 -14.54 15.64 8.01
CA ALA A 306 -14.85 16.64 7.00
C ALA A 306 -14.38 16.25 5.59
N ASN A 307 -13.38 15.37 5.49
CA ASN A 307 -12.79 14.95 4.22
C ASN A 307 -13.25 13.56 3.74
N LEU A 308 -14.18 12.89 4.45
CA LEU A 308 -14.73 11.60 3.99
C LEU A 308 -15.43 11.70 2.62
N ARG A 309 -16.04 12.85 2.32
CA ARG A 309 -16.68 13.11 1.01
C ARG A 309 -15.65 13.11 -0.14
N LEU A 310 -14.43 13.57 0.13
CA LEU A 310 -13.33 13.53 -0.84
C LEU A 310 -13.00 12.07 -1.18
N VAL A 311 -12.91 11.19 -0.19
CA VAL A 311 -12.63 9.75 -0.39
C VAL A 311 -13.66 9.12 -1.31
N VAL A 312 -14.95 9.37 -1.07
CA VAL A 312 -16.03 8.86 -1.93
C VAL A 312 -15.86 9.35 -3.37
N SER A 313 -15.56 10.64 -3.57
CA SER A 313 -15.39 11.21 -4.92
C SER A 313 -14.22 10.57 -5.69
N VAL A 314 -13.13 10.21 -4.99
CA VAL A 314 -11.97 9.52 -5.58
C VAL A 314 -12.32 8.06 -5.85
N ALA A 315 -12.85 7.34 -4.87
CA ALA A 315 -13.17 5.90 -4.96
C ALA A 315 -14.20 5.58 -6.06
N LYS A 316 -15.16 6.48 -6.31
CA LYS A 316 -16.14 6.33 -7.40
C LYS A 316 -15.50 6.10 -8.78
N ARG A 317 -14.30 6.67 -9.04
CA ARG A 317 -13.56 6.47 -10.31
C ARG A 317 -12.99 5.06 -10.46
N TYR A 318 -12.99 4.26 -9.40
CA TYR A 318 -12.44 2.90 -9.34
C TYR A 318 -13.51 1.80 -9.25
N MET A 319 -14.78 2.16 -9.37
CA MET A 319 -15.88 1.19 -9.40
C MET A 319 -15.75 0.23 -10.60
N GLY A 320 -16.18 -1.02 -10.40
CA GLY A 320 -16.17 -2.05 -11.45
C GLY A 320 -14.81 -2.70 -11.71
N ARG A 321 -13.82 -2.50 -10.82
CA ARG A 321 -12.47 -3.11 -10.92
C ARG A 321 -12.29 -4.36 -10.06
N GLY A 322 -13.37 -5.05 -9.69
CA GLY A 322 -13.33 -6.30 -8.91
C GLY A 322 -13.49 -6.14 -7.39
N ILE A 323 -13.51 -4.92 -6.86
CA ILE A 323 -13.75 -4.62 -5.44
C ILE A 323 -15.05 -3.82 -5.29
N HIS A 324 -15.80 -4.08 -4.22
CA HIS A 324 -17.03 -3.36 -3.89
C HIS A 324 -16.74 -1.89 -3.50
N LEU A 325 -17.67 -0.98 -3.78
CA LEU A 325 -17.45 0.46 -3.54
C LEU A 325 -17.17 0.77 -2.06
N LEU A 326 -17.86 0.12 -1.13
CA LEU A 326 -17.61 0.32 0.31
C LEU A 326 -16.19 -0.06 0.71
N ASP A 327 -15.67 -1.16 0.18
CA ASP A 327 -14.31 -1.62 0.48
C ASP A 327 -13.28 -0.63 -0.08
N LEU A 328 -13.51 -0.14 -1.31
CA LEU A 328 -12.69 0.94 -1.89
C LEU A 328 -12.72 2.22 -1.04
N ILE A 329 -13.89 2.58 -0.50
CA ILE A 329 -14.03 3.73 0.41
C ILE A 329 -13.26 3.48 1.71
N GLN A 330 -13.34 2.28 2.28
CA GLN A 330 -12.61 1.99 3.52
C GLN A 330 -11.09 2.04 3.31
N GLU A 331 -10.59 1.45 2.23
CA GLU A 331 -9.16 1.53 1.89
C GLU A 331 -8.75 2.99 1.59
N GLY A 332 -9.61 3.75 0.93
CA GLY A 332 -9.43 5.19 0.75
C GLY A 332 -9.42 5.98 2.07
N ASN A 333 -10.23 5.60 3.05
CA ASN A 333 -10.25 6.20 4.39
C ASN A 333 -8.95 5.91 5.15
N VAL A 334 -8.38 4.70 4.99
CA VAL A 334 -7.05 4.37 5.51
C VAL A 334 -5.98 5.28 4.88
N GLY A 335 -6.05 5.51 3.56
CA GLY A 335 -5.20 6.48 2.88
C GLY A 335 -5.38 7.91 3.42
N LEU A 336 -6.61 8.35 3.65
CA LEU A 336 -6.92 9.66 4.23
C LEU A 336 -6.34 9.82 5.63
N LEU A 337 -6.45 8.80 6.49
CA LEU A 337 -5.89 8.84 7.85
C LEU A 337 -4.36 9.06 7.83
N ARG A 338 -3.65 8.37 6.94
CA ARG A 338 -2.20 8.59 6.74
C ARG A 338 -1.90 10.01 6.24
N ALA A 339 -2.74 10.54 5.34
CA ALA A 339 -2.62 11.92 4.89
C ALA A 339 -2.80 12.92 6.05
N VAL A 340 -3.78 12.71 6.92
CA VAL A 340 -4.04 13.56 8.08
C VAL A 340 -2.84 13.58 9.04
N GLU A 341 -2.24 12.43 9.32
CA GLU A 341 -1.09 12.32 10.24
C GLU A 341 0.17 13.02 9.70
N LYS A 342 0.36 13.04 8.38
CA LYS A 342 1.56 13.57 7.73
C LYS A 342 1.38 14.95 7.09
N PHE A 343 0.19 15.53 7.18
CA PHE A 343 -0.08 16.78 6.51
C PHE A 343 0.68 17.94 7.16
N ASP A 344 1.42 18.66 6.33
CA ASP A 344 2.19 19.84 6.74
C ASP A 344 1.58 21.10 6.13
N HIS A 345 0.88 21.86 6.97
CA HIS A 345 0.22 23.11 6.60
C HIS A 345 1.22 24.26 6.31
N THR A 346 2.49 24.14 6.71
CA THR A 346 3.50 25.17 6.48
C THR A 346 3.86 25.33 5.00
N LYS A 347 3.64 24.28 4.20
CA LYS A 347 3.94 24.24 2.76
C LYS A 347 2.97 25.03 1.87
N GLY A 348 1.84 25.50 2.41
CA GLY A 348 0.91 26.39 1.70
C GLY A 348 -0.03 25.73 0.67
N TYR A 349 -0.04 24.39 0.59
CA TYR A 349 -0.98 23.65 -0.26
C TYR A 349 -2.28 23.33 0.49
N LYS A 350 -3.39 23.24 -0.25
CA LYS A 350 -4.67 22.78 0.32
C LYS A 350 -4.57 21.32 0.76
N PHE A 351 -5.26 20.98 1.86
CA PHE A 351 -5.28 19.61 2.36
C PHE A 351 -5.81 18.61 1.32
N SER A 352 -6.87 18.97 0.59
CA SER A 352 -7.48 18.13 -0.44
C SER A 352 -6.52 17.68 -1.54
N THR A 353 -5.66 18.57 -2.02
CA THR A 353 -4.63 18.25 -3.03
C THR A 353 -3.65 17.21 -2.50
N TYR A 354 -3.22 17.34 -1.24
CA TYR A 354 -2.31 16.39 -0.61
C TYR A 354 -2.99 15.04 -0.32
N ALA A 355 -4.19 15.07 0.27
CA ALA A 355 -4.93 13.88 0.68
C ALA A 355 -5.35 13.01 -0.51
N THR A 356 -5.70 13.62 -1.64
CA THR A 356 -6.10 12.88 -2.85
C THR A 356 -5.04 11.87 -3.28
N TRP A 357 -3.75 12.18 -3.11
CA TRP A 357 -2.66 11.26 -3.44
C TRP A 357 -2.65 10.00 -2.58
N TRP A 358 -2.73 10.18 -1.27
CA TRP A 358 -2.75 9.08 -0.32
C TRP A 358 -3.99 8.20 -0.45
N ILE A 359 -5.15 8.83 -0.69
CA ILE A 359 -6.41 8.12 -0.95
C ILE A 359 -6.27 7.27 -2.23
N ARG A 360 -5.81 7.87 -3.33
CA ARG A 360 -5.62 7.17 -4.60
C ARG A 360 -4.64 6.01 -4.48
N GLN A 361 -3.53 6.23 -3.77
CA GLN A 361 -2.51 5.23 -3.56
C GLN A 361 -3.06 4.03 -2.78
N ALA A 362 -3.78 4.29 -1.68
CA ALA A 362 -4.39 3.22 -0.89
C ALA A 362 -5.43 2.44 -1.71
N VAL A 363 -6.30 3.14 -2.44
CA VAL A 363 -7.31 2.53 -3.33
C VAL A 363 -6.66 1.67 -4.43
N SER A 364 -5.62 2.19 -5.09
CA SER A 364 -4.94 1.47 -6.18
C SER A 364 -4.20 0.24 -5.68
N ARG A 365 -3.54 0.36 -4.52
CA ARG A 365 -2.87 -0.77 -3.86
C ARG A 365 -3.87 -1.84 -3.42
N ALA A 366 -5.01 -1.46 -2.84
CA ALA A 366 -6.06 -2.39 -2.47
C ALA A 366 -6.59 -3.16 -3.68
N ILE A 367 -6.78 -2.49 -4.82
CA ILE A 367 -7.15 -3.15 -6.07
C ILE A 367 -6.10 -4.16 -6.51
N ALA A 368 -4.82 -3.80 -6.49
CA ALA A 368 -3.75 -4.72 -6.84
C ALA A 368 -3.70 -5.96 -5.91
N ASP A 369 -3.92 -5.76 -4.61
CA ASP A 369 -3.81 -6.83 -3.61
C ASP A 369 -5.06 -7.72 -3.49
N GLN A 370 -6.27 -7.16 -3.66
CA GLN A 370 -7.53 -7.81 -3.28
C GLN A 370 -8.52 -8.03 -4.44
N ALA A 371 -8.36 -7.36 -5.59
CA ALA A 371 -9.37 -7.43 -6.65
C ALA A 371 -9.47 -8.79 -7.37
N ARG A 372 -8.46 -9.64 -7.20
CA ARG A 372 -8.36 -10.94 -7.87
C ARG A 372 -8.54 -12.07 -6.87
N THR A 373 -9.23 -13.13 -7.30
CA THR A 373 -9.37 -14.37 -6.52
C THR A 373 -8.02 -15.02 -6.20
N ILE A 374 -7.09 -14.97 -7.15
CA ILE A 374 -5.71 -15.41 -6.97
C ILE A 374 -4.86 -14.16 -6.87
N ARG A 375 -4.23 -13.96 -5.71
CA ARG A 375 -3.39 -12.79 -5.46
C ARG A 375 -2.20 -12.77 -6.43
N ILE A 376 -2.00 -11.63 -7.08
CA ILE A 376 -0.88 -11.36 -7.97
C ILE A 376 -0.01 -10.28 -7.32
N PRO A 377 1.33 -10.41 -7.32
CA PRO A 377 2.21 -9.36 -6.81
C PRO A 377 2.01 -8.01 -7.51
N VAL A 378 2.20 -6.90 -6.80
CA VAL A 378 1.90 -5.55 -7.31
C VAL A 378 2.67 -5.18 -8.59
N HIS A 379 3.96 -5.54 -8.68
CA HIS A 379 4.75 -5.29 -9.90
C HIS A 379 4.17 -5.99 -11.14
N MET A 380 3.56 -7.18 -10.98
CA MET A 380 2.90 -7.87 -12.08
C MET A 380 1.62 -7.14 -12.50
N PHE A 381 0.89 -6.53 -11.57
CA PHE A 381 -0.29 -5.73 -11.87
C PHE A 381 0.04 -4.50 -12.74
N GLU A 382 1.17 -3.84 -12.49
CA GLU A 382 1.65 -2.72 -13.33
C GLU A 382 1.97 -3.17 -14.76
N THR A 383 2.69 -4.29 -14.91
CA THR A 383 3.00 -4.85 -16.23
C THR A 383 1.73 -5.23 -17.00
N ILE A 384 0.73 -5.80 -16.32
CA ILE A 384 -0.58 -6.12 -16.90
C ILE A 384 -1.28 -4.84 -17.39
N ASN A 385 -1.37 -3.80 -16.56
CA ASN A 385 -2.02 -2.54 -16.95
C ASN A 385 -1.30 -1.85 -18.09
N LYS A 386 0.04 -1.90 -18.11
CA LYS A 386 0.86 -1.37 -19.21
C LYS A 386 0.57 -2.10 -20.52
N ILE A 387 0.47 -3.44 -20.48
CA ILE A 387 0.10 -4.26 -21.64
C ILE A 387 -1.33 -3.93 -22.09
N VAL A 388 -2.30 -3.83 -21.18
CA VAL A 388 -3.71 -3.51 -21.50
C VAL A 388 -3.83 -2.12 -22.12
N LYS A 389 -3.12 -1.13 -21.58
CA LYS A 389 -3.10 0.25 -22.11
C LYS A 389 -2.48 0.28 -23.50
N LEU A 390 -1.32 -0.35 -23.67
CA LEU A 390 -0.64 -0.42 -24.96
C LEU A 390 -1.45 -1.20 -26.00
N GLN A 391 -2.14 -2.26 -25.58
CA GLN A 391 -3.08 -2.99 -26.44
C GLN A 391 -4.21 -2.08 -26.91
N ARG A 392 -4.84 -1.29 -26.03
CA ARG A 392 -5.90 -0.33 -26.41
C ARG A 392 -5.38 0.74 -27.39
N ASP A 393 -4.20 1.30 -27.13
CA ASP A 393 -3.58 2.30 -28.00
C ASP A 393 -3.26 1.72 -29.39
N LEU A 394 -2.77 0.48 -29.45
CA LEU A 394 -2.47 -0.20 -30.71
C LEU A 394 -3.73 -0.60 -31.47
N VAL A 395 -4.80 -1.02 -30.79
CA VAL A 395 -6.10 -1.28 -31.43
C VAL A 395 -6.59 -0.02 -32.16
N GLN A 396 -6.43 1.16 -31.55
CA GLN A 396 -6.81 2.43 -32.17
C GLN A 396 -5.91 2.79 -33.37
N LYS A 397 -4.62 2.49 -33.32
CA LYS A 397 -3.65 2.79 -34.40
C LYS A 397 -3.72 1.81 -35.57
N LEU A 398 -3.88 0.51 -35.30
CA LEU A 398 -3.82 -0.58 -36.28
C LEU A 398 -5.20 -0.96 -36.82
N GLY A 399 -6.27 -0.70 -36.07
CA GLY A 399 -7.64 -1.07 -36.44
C GLY A 399 -7.96 -2.55 -36.28
N HIS A 400 -7.06 -3.33 -35.67
CA HIS A 400 -7.28 -4.74 -35.29
C HIS A 400 -6.61 -5.03 -33.94
N GLU A 401 -6.92 -6.19 -33.34
CA GLU A 401 -6.24 -6.64 -32.13
C GLU A 401 -4.76 -6.92 -32.43
N PRO A 402 -3.82 -6.34 -31.67
CA PRO A 402 -2.39 -6.55 -31.88
C PRO A 402 -1.98 -7.96 -31.46
N SER A 403 -1.06 -8.54 -32.23
CA SER A 403 -0.44 -9.82 -31.88
C SER A 403 0.54 -9.69 -30.71
N ASP A 404 0.83 -10.80 -30.02
CA ASP A 404 1.85 -10.82 -28.94
C ASP A 404 3.23 -10.37 -29.45
N GLU A 405 3.52 -10.62 -30.73
CA GLU A 405 4.74 -10.23 -31.43
C GLU A 405 4.83 -8.71 -31.61
N GLU A 406 3.74 -8.06 -32.01
CA GLU A 406 3.65 -6.60 -32.14
C GLU A 406 3.71 -5.90 -30.78
N LEU A 407 3.05 -6.48 -29.76
CA LEU A 407 3.13 -5.99 -28.38
C LEU A 407 4.57 -6.03 -27.86
N ALA A 408 5.31 -7.11 -28.14
CA ALA A 408 6.71 -7.26 -27.71
C ALA A 408 7.64 -6.20 -28.29
N LEU A 409 7.33 -5.67 -29.48
CA LEU A 409 8.16 -4.66 -30.15
C LEU A 409 7.93 -3.24 -29.65
N GLU A 410 6.82 -2.99 -28.96
CA GLU A 410 6.47 -1.67 -28.43
C GLU A 410 6.65 -1.60 -26.90
N LEU A 411 6.73 -2.73 -26.22
CA LEU A 411 7.04 -2.82 -24.79
C LEU A 411 8.54 -2.71 -24.53
N ASP A 412 8.91 -2.22 -23.35
CA ASP A 412 10.30 -1.96 -22.92
C ASP A 412 11.14 -3.24 -22.64
N TYR A 413 10.78 -4.39 -23.22
CA TYR A 413 11.56 -5.62 -23.12
C TYR A 413 12.74 -5.68 -24.09
N LEU A 414 12.74 -4.81 -25.10
CA LEU A 414 13.78 -4.67 -26.11
C LEU A 414 14.25 -3.21 -26.14
N THR A 415 15.53 -2.98 -26.41
CA THR A 415 16.02 -1.61 -26.61
C THR A 415 15.39 -0.99 -27.87
N PRO A 416 15.29 0.35 -27.97
CA PRO A 416 14.70 1.00 -29.15
C PRO A 416 15.41 0.63 -30.46
N GLU A 417 16.73 0.46 -30.43
CA GLU A 417 17.51 0.05 -31.60
C GLU A 417 17.22 -1.41 -32.00
N GLU A 418 17.06 -2.30 -31.02
CA GLU A 418 16.68 -3.70 -31.21
C GLU A 418 15.25 -3.82 -31.79
N SER A 419 14.29 -3.04 -31.29
CA SER A 419 12.92 -3.07 -31.81
C SER A 419 12.81 -2.49 -33.22
N GLU A 420 13.53 -1.39 -33.52
CA GLU A 420 13.56 -0.80 -34.87
C GLU A 420 14.21 -1.73 -35.90
N SER A 421 15.31 -2.42 -35.53
CA SER A 421 15.95 -3.38 -36.43
C SER A 421 15.07 -4.59 -36.72
N ILE A 422 14.31 -5.10 -35.74
CA ILE A 422 13.30 -6.15 -35.97
C ILE A 422 12.16 -5.63 -36.86
N LYS A 423 11.63 -4.43 -36.60
CA LYS A 423 10.58 -3.81 -37.42
C LYS A 423 11.02 -3.60 -38.88
N ALA A 424 12.26 -3.16 -39.10
CA ALA A 424 12.84 -3.01 -40.44
C ALA A 424 13.00 -4.37 -41.13
N ALA A 425 13.52 -5.38 -40.40
CA ALA A 425 13.68 -6.72 -40.94
C ALA A 425 12.34 -7.38 -41.33
N LEU A 426 11.29 -7.19 -40.52
CA LEU A 426 9.91 -7.63 -40.81
C LEU A 426 9.32 -6.95 -42.05
N LYS A 427 9.61 -5.66 -42.25
CA LYS A 427 9.09 -4.89 -43.40
C LYS A 427 9.78 -5.28 -44.71
N ASP A 428 11.07 -5.56 -44.64
CA ASP A 428 11.90 -5.93 -45.78
C ASP A 428 11.95 -7.46 -46.02
N ASP A 429 11.20 -8.23 -45.23
CA ASP A 429 11.11 -9.71 -45.26
C ASP A 429 12.50 -10.40 -45.19
N SER A 430 13.39 -9.81 -44.40
CA SER A 430 14.81 -10.20 -44.28
C SER A 430 15.08 -11.03 -43.02
N ALA A 431 16.16 -11.81 -43.03
CA ALA A 431 16.52 -12.67 -41.90
C ALA A 431 16.95 -11.84 -40.69
N ILE A 432 16.22 -11.99 -39.58
CA ILE A 432 16.56 -11.38 -38.29
C ILE A 432 17.80 -12.08 -37.72
N ASP A 433 18.70 -11.31 -37.10
CA ASP A 433 19.86 -11.84 -36.37
C ASP A 433 19.41 -12.93 -35.36
N PRO A 434 20.02 -14.14 -35.36
CA PRO A 434 19.69 -15.22 -34.45
C PRO A 434 19.64 -14.83 -32.95
N VAL A 435 20.53 -13.93 -32.51
CA VAL A 435 20.57 -13.47 -31.11
C VAL A 435 19.36 -12.60 -30.79
N LEU A 436 19.05 -11.67 -31.70
CA LEU A 436 17.93 -10.75 -31.57
C LEU A 436 16.58 -11.48 -31.65
N ASN A 437 16.47 -12.46 -32.54
CA ASN A 437 15.30 -13.32 -32.66
C ASN A 437 15.06 -14.15 -31.37
N ARG A 438 16.13 -14.63 -30.71
CA ARG A 438 15.99 -15.31 -29.41
C ARG A 438 15.43 -14.36 -28.33
N LYS A 439 15.95 -13.14 -28.24
CA LYS A 439 15.44 -12.13 -27.28
C LYS A 439 13.97 -11.78 -27.56
N TRP A 440 13.62 -11.57 -28.82
CA TRP A 440 12.24 -11.27 -29.22
C TRP A 440 11.29 -12.42 -28.85
N ARG A 441 11.64 -13.68 -29.12
CA ARG A 441 10.85 -14.84 -28.69
C ARG A 441 10.69 -14.94 -27.17
N GLN A 442 11.74 -14.59 -26.41
CA GLN A 442 11.65 -14.54 -24.95
C GLN A 442 10.69 -13.45 -24.48
N ALA A 443 10.74 -12.26 -25.07
CA ALA A 443 9.79 -11.18 -24.76
C ALA A 443 8.34 -11.58 -25.09
N VAL A 444 8.11 -12.21 -26.25
CA VAL A 444 6.80 -12.75 -26.64
C VAL A 444 6.31 -13.81 -25.65
N SER A 445 7.18 -14.74 -25.22
CA SER A 445 6.82 -15.74 -24.22
C SER A 445 6.41 -15.09 -22.90
N LYS A 446 7.17 -14.09 -22.42
CA LYS A 446 6.83 -13.36 -21.19
C LYS A 446 5.46 -12.69 -21.29
N ILE A 447 5.15 -12.03 -22.41
CA ILE A 447 3.83 -11.40 -22.61
C ILE A 447 2.72 -12.44 -22.58
N ARG A 448 2.93 -13.60 -23.20
CA ARG A 448 1.96 -14.70 -23.17
C ARG A 448 1.74 -15.23 -21.75
N ASP A 449 2.80 -15.38 -20.98
CA ASP A 449 2.72 -15.82 -19.58
C ASP A 449 1.99 -14.77 -18.72
N ILE A 450 2.27 -13.48 -18.92
CA ILE A 450 1.57 -12.38 -18.23
C ILE A 450 0.09 -12.33 -18.61
N LYS A 451 -0.25 -12.46 -19.90
CA LYS A 451 -1.64 -12.55 -20.36
C LYS A 451 -2.36 -13.73 -19.72
N ARG A 452 -1.69 -14.89 -19.57
CA ARG A 452 -2.24 -16.05 -18.88
C ARG A 452 -2.52 -15.79 -17.41
N ILE A 453 -1.59 -15.14 -16.71
CA ILE A 453 -1.76 -14.76 -15.30
C ILE A 453 -2.88 -13.71 -15.13
N SER A 454 -3.07 -12.83 -16.12
CA SER A 454 -4.10 -11.79 -16.11
C SER A 454 -5.53 -12.31 -16.31
N MET A 455 -5.72 -13.59 -16.68
CA MET A 455 -7.06 -14.14 -16.90
C MET A 455 -7.78 -14.37 -15.57
N ASP A 456 -9.01 -13.88 -15.46
CA ASP A 456 -9.85 -14.11 -14.29
C ASP A 456 -10.41 -15.54 -14.30
N PRO A 457 -10.42 -16.26 -13.17
CA PRO A 457 -11.00 -17.59 -13.09
C PRO A 457 -12.53 -17.53 -13.28
N MET A 458 -13.07 -18.52 -14.00
CA MET A 458 -14.52 -18.68 -14.16
C MET A 458 -15.11 -19.48 -12.99
N SER A 459 -16.34 -19.14 -12.58
CA SER A 459 -17.08 -19.93 -11.59
C SER A 459 -17.52 -21.26 -12.17
N LEU A 460 -17.40 -22.34 -11.39
CA LEU A 460 -17.90 -23.68 -11.74
C LEU A 460 -19.42 -23.72 -11.84
N GLU A 461 -20.10 -22.84 -11.12
CA GLU A 461 -21.57 -22.71 -11.13
C GLU A 461 -22.07 -21.86 -12.31
N SER A 462 -21.17 -21.37 -13.17
CA SER A 462 -21.61 -20.62 -14.35
C SER A 462 -22.39 -21.57 -15.27
N PRO A 463 -23.57 -21.18 -15.79
CA PRO A 463 -24.33 -22.03 -16.69
C PRO A 463 -23.63 -22.15 -18.05
N VAL A 464 -23.78 -23.32 -18.69
CA VAL A 464 -23.22 -23.59 -20.02
C VAL A 464 -24.34 -23.62 -21.06
N GLY A 465 -24.35 -22.62 -21.95
CA GLY A 465 -25.36 -22.51 -23.01
C GLY A 465 -26.65 -21.83 -22.55
N ASN A 466 -27.78 -22.26 -23.11
CA ASN A 466 -29.10 -21.65 -22.83
C ASN A 466 -29.97 -22.50 -21.89
N GLU A 467 -29.47 -23.66 -21.42
CA GLU A 467 -30.19 -24.53 -20.49
C GLU A 467 -29.70 -24.26 -19.06
N ASP A 468 -30.61 -23.89 -18.16
CA ASP A 468 -30.30 -23.59 -16.76
C ASP A 468 -29.88 -24.83 -15.93
N SER A 469 -29.83 -26.02 -16.54
CA SER A 469 -29.56 -27.28 -15.84
C SER A 469 -28.12 -27.78 -15.93
N THR A 470 -27.26 -27.13 -16.70
CA THR A 470 -25.89 -27.60 -16.94
C THR A 470 -24.89 -26.54 -16.53
N GLU A 471 -24.04 -26.89 -15.57
CA GLU A 471 -23.03 -26.01 -15.01
C GLU A 471 -21.64 -26.37 -15.54
N TYR A 472 -20.68 -25.43 -15.50
CA TYR A 472 -19.30 -25.71 -15.92
C TYR A 472 -18.65 -26.83 -15.10
N GLY A 473 -19.01 -26.94 -13.81
CA GLY A 473 -18.52 -27.98 -12.90
C GLY A 473 -18.78 -29.40 -13.38
N ASP A 474 -19.88 -29.64 -14.10
CA ASP A 474 -20.26 -30.96 -14.60
C ASP A 474 -19.29 -31.51 -15.66
N PHE A 475 -18.49 -30.64 -16.29
CA PHE A 475 -17.53 -31.01 -17.33
C PHE A 475 -16.11 -31.25 -16.82
N ILE A 476 -15.83 -30.92 -15.56
CA ILE A 476 -14.48 -31.04 -15.00
C ILE A 476 -14.32 -32.41 -14.35
N PRO A 477 -13.44 -33.29 -14.87
CA PRO A 477 -13.18 -34.58 -14.23
C PRO A 477 -12.42 -34.38 -12.92
N ASP A 478 -12.80 -35.13 -11.88
CA ASP A 478 -12.01 -35.22 -10.65
C ASP A 478 -10.88 -36.25 -10.84
N GLU A 479 -9.68 -35.76 -11.16
CA GLU A 479 -8.48 -36.60 -11.30
C GLU A 479 -7.94 -37.13 -9.96
N SER A 480 -8.41 -36.61 -8.83
CA SER A 480 -7.97 -37.02 -7.49
C SER A 480 -8.81 -38.15 -6.90
N ALA A 481 -10.02 -38.35 -7.42
CA ALA A 481 -10.90 -39.43 -6.99
C ALA A 481 -10.29 -40.78 -7.36
N LEU A 482 -10.19 -41.68 -6.38
CA LEU A 482 -9.92 -43.08 -6.70
C LEU A 482 -11.10 -43.66 -7.47
N GLU A 483 -10.81 -44.21 -8.64
CA GLU A 483 -11.81 -44.99 -9.36
C GLU A 483 -12.30 -46.17 -8.49
N PRO A 484 -13.60 -46.50 -8.49
CA PRO A 484 -14.14 -47.60 -7.70
C PRO A 484 -13.44 -48.95 -7.96
N VAL A 485 -12.99 -49.17 -9.21
CA VAL A 485 -12.25 -50.36 -9.62
C VAL A 485 -10.86 -50.37 -8.97
N ASP A 486 -10.19 -49.23 -8.92
CA ASP A 486 -8.87 -49.08 -8.29
C ASP A 486 -8.93 -49.20 -6.78
N ALA A 487 -9.98 -48.67 -6.15
CA ALA A 487 -10.20 -48.85 -4.72
C ALA A 487 -10.43 -50.33 -4.37
N ALA A 488 -11.30 -51.01 -5.13
CA ALA A 488 -11.56 -52.44 -4.96
C ALA A 488 -10.32 -53.30 -5.24
N SER A 489 -9.54 -52.97 -6.29
CA SER A 489 -8.31 -53.70 -6.63
C SER A 489 -7.25 -53.53 -5.54
N LYS A 490 -7.10 -52.34 -4.95
CA LYS A 490 -6.22 -52.08 -3.80
C LYS A 490 -6.63 -52.87 -2.56
N GLU A 491 -7.92 -53.01 -2.29
CA GLU A 491 -8.42 -53.81 -1.16
C GLU A 491 -8.18 -55.31 -1.37
N LEU A 492 -8.49 -55.82 -2.57
CA LEU A 492 -8.23 -57.20 -2.95
C LEU A 492 -6.71 -57.53 -2.92
N LEU A 493 -5.87 -56.61 -3.40
CA LEU A 493 -4.42 -56.72 -3.34
C LEU A 493 -3.93 -56.81 -1.88
N ARG A 494 -4.44 -55.96 -0.99
CA ARG A 494 -4.11 -56.02 0.45
C ARG A 494 -4.46 -57.36 1.08
N GLU A 495 -5.63 -57.92 0.74
CA GLU A 495 -6.03 -59.24 1.22
C GLU A 495 -5.11 -60.35 0.70
N GLN A 496 -4.75 -60.33 -0.58
CA GLN A 496 -3.82 -61.31 -1.17
C GLN A 496 -2.41 -61.18 -0.57
N ILE A 497 -1.92 -59.97 -0.31
CA ILE A 497 -0.64 -59.75 0.37
C ILE A 497 -0.68 -60.36 1.78
N ARG A 498 -1.74 -60.15 2.56
CA ARG A 498 -1.88 -60.76 3.90
C ARG A 498 -1.90 -62.30 3.82
N ASN A 499 -2.63 -62.87 2.86
CA ASN A 499 -2.69 -64.31 2.66
C ASN A 499 -1.31 -64.90 2.31
N VAL A 500 -0.54 -64.21 1.46
CA VAL A 500 0.81 -64.63 1.06
C VAL A 500 1.82 -64.49 2.21
N LEU A 501 1.74 -63.41 2.99
CA LEU A 501 2.54 -63.19 4.19
C LEU A 501 2.26 -64.22 5.30
N GLY A 502 1.05 -64.77 5.36
CA GLY A 502 0.68 -65.84 6.31
C GLY A 502 1.47 -67.15 6.16
N PHE A 503 2.12 -67.39 5.02
CA PHE A 503 2.99 -68.57 4.81
C PHE A 503 4.42 -68.39 5.32
N LEU A 504 4.79 -67.17 5.75
CA LEU A 504 6.08 -66.87 6.36
C LEU A 504 6.04 -67.18 7.86
N SER A 505 7.22 -67.38 8.47
CA SER A 505 7.27 -67.44 9.94
C SER A 505 6.94 -66.07 10.53
N GLU A 506 6.41 -66.02 11.75
CA GLU A 506 6.05 -64.80 12.47
C GLU A 506 7.15 -63.71 12.39
N ARG A 507 8.40 -64.06 12.69
CA ARG A 507 9.55 -63.15 12.57
C ARG A 507 9.88 -62.70 11.14
N GLU A 508 9.62 -63.51 10.12
CA GLU A 508 9.82 -63.13 8.72
C GLU A 508 8.72 -62.17 8.24
N ARG A 509 7.48 -62.38 8.70
CA ARG A 509 6.33 -61.52 8.40
C ARG A 509 6.47 -60.15 9.05
N GLU A 510 6.74 -60.10 10.36
CA GLU A 510 6.84 -58.82 11.09
C GLU A 510 8.00 -57.95 10.56
N VAL A 511 9.11 -58.55 10.14
CA VAL A 511 10.23 -57.83 9.52
C VAL A 511 9.81 -57.22 8.18
N LEU A 512 9.03 -57.92 7.34
CA LEU A 512 8.55 -57.38 6.07
C LEU A 512 7.44 -56.33 6.26
N GLU A 513 6.52 -56.55 7.19
CA GLU A 513 5.44 -55.60 7.51
C GLU A 513 5.99 -54.27 8.01
N MET A 514 7.02 -54.31 8.87
CA MET A 514 7.71 -53.11 9.35
C MET A 514 8.62 -52.50 8.27
N ARG A 515 9.32 -53.31 7.47
CA ARG A 515 10.26 -52.80 6.45
C ARG A 515 9.57 -52.01 5.34
N PHE A 516 8.43 -52.50 4.86
CA PHE A 516 7.66 -51.93 3.74
C PHE A 516 6.42 -51.16 4.21
N GLY A 517 6.35 -50.82 5.50
CA GLY A 517 5.28 -50.01 6.05
C GLY A 517 3.87 -50.55 5.81
N LEU A 518 3.67 -51.87 5.82
CA LEU A 518 2.38 -52.46 5.47
C LEU A 518 1.29 -52.20 6.53
N ASN A 519 1.70 -51.84 7.75
CA ASN A 519 0.81 -51.54 8.87
C ASN A 519 0.69 -50.03 9.18
N ASP A 520 1.77 -49.26 8.99
CA ASP A 520 1.91 -47.85 9.38
C ASP A 520 2.13 -46.90 8.18
N GLY A 521 2.23 -47.42 6.96
CA GLY A 521 2.34 -46.66 5.72
C GLY A 521 3.71 -46.04 5.46
N LYS A 522 4.74 -46.39 6.24
CA LYS A 522 6.09 -45.82 6.12
C LYS A 522 7.15 -46.91 5.95
N ASP A 523 8.00 -46.74 4.94
CA ASP A 523 9.15 -47.61 4.76
C ASP A 523 10.21 -47.33 5.83
N HIS A 524 10.62 -48.37 6.54
CA HIS A 524 11.66 -48.29 7.58
C HIS A 524 13.01 -48.75 7.06
N THR A 525 14.10 -48.15 7.53
CA THR A 525 15.45 -48.61 7.16
C THR A 525 15.79 -49.94 7.83
N LEU A 526 16.71 -50.73 7.25
CA LEU A 526 17.17 -52.01 7.85
C LEU A 526 17.77 -51.83 9.25
N GLU A 527 18.29 -50.63 9.54
CA GLU A 527 18.86 -50.28 10.85
C GLU A 527 17.77 -49.97 11.88
N GLU A 528 16.71 -49.26 11.48
CA GLU A 528 15.53 -49.00 12.32
C GLU A 528 14.80 -50.31 12.68
N VAL A 529 14.55 -51.15 11.67
CA VAL A 529 13.95 -52.47 11.88
C VAL A 529 14.87 -53.31 12.79
N GLY A 530 16.19 -53.31 12.55
CA GLY A 530 17.15 -54.01 13.40
C GLY A 530 17.11 -53.56 14.86
N ARG A 531 16.98 -52.25 15.11
CA ARG A 531 16.86 -51.67 16.45
C ARG A 531 15.58 -52.14 17.15
N SER A 532 14.45 -52.19 16.44
CA SER A 532 13.17 -52.66 17.00
C SER A 532 13.19 -54.15 17.38
N PHE A 533 13.80 -54.99 16.54
CA PHE A 533 13.89 -56.44 16.78
C PHE A 533 15.08 -56.86 17.67
N GLY A 534 15.93 -55.92 18.11
CA GLY A 534 17.11 -56.20 18.93
C GLY A 534 18.20 -57.00 18.21
N VAL A 535 18.32 -56.80 16.89
CA VAL A 535 19.11 -57.64 15.98
C VAL A 535 19.95 -56.77 15.04
N THR A 536 21.11 -57.25 14.59
CA THR A 536 21.98 -56.49 13.68
C THR A 536 21.33 -56.28 12.30
N ARG A 537 21.67 -55.15 11.65
CA ARG A 537 21.25 -54.82 10.28
C ARG A 537 21.43 -55.98 9.30
N GLU A 538 22.59 -56.62 9.32
CA GLU A 538 22.91 -57.74 8.43
C GLU A 538 22.02 -58.96 8.69
N ARG A 539 21.59 -59.16 9.93
CA ARG A 539 20.69 -60.25 10.27
C ARG A 539 19.25 -59.97 9.81
N ILE A 540 18.77 -58.73 9.86
CA ILE A 540 17.49 -58.34 9.25
C ILE A 540 17.53 -58.55 7.73
N ARG A 541 18.61 -58.13 7.06
CA ARG A 541 18.82 -58.37 5.62
C ARG A 541 18.77 -59.86 5.25
N GLN A 542 19.36 -60.72 6.07
CA GLN A 542 19.29 -62.18 5.86
C GLN A 542 17.86 -62.73 6.00
N ILE A 543 17.10 -62.24 6.99
CA ILE A 543 15.71 -62.64 7.21
C ILE A 543 14.84 -62.19 6.03
N GLU A 544 15.01 -60.95 5.58
CA GLU A 544 14.34 -60.39 4.40
C GLU A 544 14.65 -61.20 3.14
N ALA A 545 15.93 -61.43 2.83
CA ALA A 545 16.33 -62.18 1.64
C ALA A 545 15.76 -63.62 1.64
N LYS A 546 15.70 -64.25 2.82
CA LYS A 546 15.10 -65.57 2.99
C LYS A 546 13.57 -65.54 2.82
N ALA A 547 12.90 -64.53 3.36
CA ALA A 547 11.47 -64.33 3.22
C ALA A 547 11.09 -64.05 1.76
N LEU A 548 11.78 -63.13 1.08
CA LEU A 548 11.59 -62.85 -0.35
C LEU A 548 11.83 -64.08 -1.23
N ARG A 549 12.84 -64.90 -0.92
CA ARG A 549 13.09 -66.17 -1.63
C ARG A 549 11.93 -67.16 -1.48
N LYS A 550 11.30 -67.22 -0.29
CA LYS A 550 10.10 -68.04 -0.04
C LYS A 550 8.86 -67.50 -0.74
N LEU A 551 8.73 -66.18 -0.88
CA LEU A 551 7.63 -65.53 -1.60
C LEU A 551 7.76 -65.67 -3.12
N ARG A 552 8.99 -65.72 -3.66
CA ARG A 552 9.29 -65.93 -5.09
C ARG A 552 8.96 -67.33 -5.63
N HIS A 553 8.54 -68.27 -4.78
CA HIS A 553 8.16 -69.61 -5.26
C HIS A 553 6.94 -69.53 -6.21
N PRO A 554 6.92 -70.24 -7.35
CA PRO A 554 5.86 -70.10 -8.37
C PRO A 554 4.43 -70.36 -7.85
N SER A 555 4.28 -71.26 -6.86
CA SER A 555 2.98 -71.53 -6.26
C SER A 555 2.41 -70.38 -5.42
N ARG A 556 3.25 -69.41 -5.02
CA ARG A 556 2.88 -68.27 -4.16
C ARG A 556 2.86 -66.96 -4.94
N SER A 557 3.80 -66.78 -5.88
CA SER A 557 3.87 -65.59 -6.74
C SER A 557 2.77 -65.52 -7.80
N LYS A 558 2.15 -66.66 -8.17
CA LYS A 558 1.08 -66.68 -9.18
C LYS A 558 -0.13 -65.83 -8.78
N ALA A 559 -0.51 -65.81 -7.51
CA ALA A 559 -1.67 -65.04 -7.00
C ALA A 559 -1.44 -63.52 -6.98
N LEU A 560 -0.18 -63.07 -6.88
CA LEU A 560 0.19 -61.65 -6.90
C LEU A 560 0.57 -61.15 -8.30
N ARG A 561 0.76 -62.05 -9.26
CA ARG A 561 1.19 -61.71 -10.63
C ARG A 561 0.11 -60.98 -11.41
N ASP A 562 -1.15 -61.29 -11.13
CA ASP A 562 -2.32 -60.69 -11.79
C ASP A 562 -2.56 -59.23 -11.38
N TYR A 563 -1.90 -58.74 -10.31
CA TYR A 563 -1.95 -57.34 -9.86
C TYR A 563 -0.74 -56.51 -10.31
N LEU A 564 0.19 -57.11 -11.06
CA LEU A 564 1.38 -56.46 -11.62
C LEU A 564 1.29 -56.23 -13.14
N SER A 565 0.22 -56.74 -13.78
CA SER A 565 -0.15 -56.44 -15.17
C SER A 565 -1.18 -55.32 -15.19
#